data_AF-M5BW70-F1
#
_entry.id   AF-M5BW70-F1
#
_cell.length_a   1.000
_cell.length_b   1.000
_cell.length_c   1.000
_cell.angle_alpha   90.00
_cell.angle_beta   90.00
_cell.angle_gamma   90.00
#
_symmetry.space_group_name_H-M   'P 1'
#
loop_
_entity.id
_entity.type
_entity.pdbx_description
1 polymer ?
#
loop_
_entity_poly.entity_id
_entity_poly.type
_entity_poly.pdbx_seq_one_letter_code
_entity_poly.pdbx_strand_id
1 'polypeptide(L)'
;MELSQQMKRDLEQPIADFLAKQAAFKKSVQGPVEKLYKTKQTQENHVNRTREKYESDCIKINAFTGQSALVQGRELDKLHLKLEKLQETVKINEREFSNFVRALSDTTRKWDGEWKTFCDQCQDLEDERIEFMKDNMWNYANSISTVCVSDDESCEKIRIALESIDIEREIEYFVRS
;
A
#
# COMPACT_ATOMS: atom_id res chain seq x y z
N MET A 1 -35.51 15.69 -13.87
CA MET A 1 -34.93 14.33 -13.96
C MET A 1 -33.52 14.33 -14.58
N GLU A 2 -33.18 15.32 -15.42
CA GLU A 2 -31.91 15.37 -16.15
C GLU A 2 -30.67 15.54 -15.25
N LEU A 3 -30.69 16.46 -14.27
CA LEU A 3 -29.54 16.66 -13.36
C LEU A 3 -29.16 15.36 -12.62
N SER A 4 -30.13 14.62 -12.10
CA SER A 4 -29.85 13.36 -11.39
C SER A 4 -29.20 12.31 -12.30
N GLN A 5 -29.64 12.22 -13.56
CA GLN A 5 -29.01 11.30 -14.52
C GLN A 5 -27.63 11.78 -14.93
N GLN A 6 -27.42 13.09 -15.03
CA GLN A 6 -26.13 13.69 -15.32
C GLN A 6 -25.13 13.46 -14.19
N MET A 7 -25.51 13.70 -12.93
CA MET A 7 -24.65 13.42 -11.78
C MET A 7 -24.24 11.94 -11.69
N LYS A 8 -25.15 11.02 -12.01
CA LYS A 8 -24.82 9.58 -12.06
C LYS A 8 -23.75 9.26 -13.10
N ARG A 9 -23.87 9.83 -14.30
CA ARG A 9 -22.91 9.56 -15.39
C ARG A 9 -21.58 10.28 -15.19
N ASP A 10 -21.63 11.54 -14.77
CA ASP A 10 -20.47 12.43 -14.83
C ASP A 10 -19.69 12.45 -13.52
N LEU A 11 -20.28 11.94 -12.42
CA LEU A 11 -19.64 11.91 -11.09
C LEU A 11 -19.60 10.50 -10.49
N GLU A 12 -20.75 9.81 -10.39
CA GLU A 12 -20.79 8.51 -9.71
C GLU A 12 -20.01 7.43 -10.47
N GLN A 13 -20.17 7.35 -11.79
CA GLN A 13 -19.46 6.34 -12.59
C GLN A 13 -17.93 6.55 -12.57
N PRO A 14 -17.38 7.77 -12.78
CA PRO A 14 -15.93 8.00 -12.65
C PRO A 14 -15.38 7.65 -11.26
N ILE A 15 -16.13 7.92 -10.18
CA ILE A 15 -15.73 7.52 -8.82
C ILE A 15 -15.66 6.00 -8.72
N ALA A 16 -16.67 5.28 -9.24
CA ALA A 16 -16.69 3.82 -9.21
C ALA A 16 -15.49 3.22 -9.96
N ASP A 17 -15.17 3.75 -11.14
CA ASP A 17 -14.04 3.31 -11.95
C ASP A 17 -12.70 3.60 -11.25
N PHE A 18 -12.57 4.78 -10.62
CA PHE A 18 -11.40 5.14 -9.83
C PHE A 18 -11.18 4.18 -8.65
N LEU A 19 -12.24 3.86 -7.90
CA LEU A 19 -12.18 2.90 -6.79
C LEU A 19 -11.80 1.49 -7.27
N ALA A 20 -12.31 1.06 -8.42
CA ALA A 20 -11.95 -0.23 -9.01
C ALA A 20 -10.45 -0.28 -9.39
N LYS A 21 -9.90 0.81 -9.95
CA LYS A 21 -8.47 0.95 -10.24
C LYS A 21 -7.61 0.83 -8.98
N GLN A 22 -7.99 1.53 -7.90
CA GLN A 22 -7.28 1.44 -6.62
C GLN A 22 -7.31 0.03 -6.02
N ALA A 23 -8.46 -0.64 -6.08
CA ALA A 23 -8.59 -2.01 -5.62
C ALA A 23 -7.71 -2.99 -6.42
N ALA A 24 -7.62 -2.80 -7.73
CA ALA A 24 -6.74 -3.58 -8.60
C ALA A 24 -5.26 -3.38 -8.24
N PHE A 25 -4.83 -2.12 -8.04
CA PHE A 25 -3.46 -1.81 -7.63
C PHE A 25 -3.06 -2.49 -6.32
N LYS A 26 -3.93 -2.42 -5.31
CA LYS A 26 -3.71 -3.09 -4.03
C LYS A 26 -3.46 -4.60 -4.20
N LYS A 27 -4.20 -5.24 -5.12
CA LYS A 27 -4.05 -6.67 -5.38
C LYS A 27 -2.79 -7.00 -6.19
N SER A 28 -2.49 -6.23 -7.23
CA SER A 28 -1.41 -6.55 -8.18
C SER A 28 -0.04 -6.08 -7.73
N VAL A 29 0.05 -5.02 -6.94
CA VAL A 29 1.33 -4.39 -6.56
C VAL A 29 1.62 -4.59 -5.07
N GLN A 30 0.71 -4.17 -4.19
CA GLN A 30 0.95 -4.24 -2.74
C GLN A 30 1.10 -5.70 -2.26
N GLY A 31 0.30 -6.63 -2.78
CA GLY A 31 0.36 -8.06 -2.40
C GLY A 31 1.74 -8.71 -2.61
N PRO A 32 2.34 -8.64 -3.81
CA PRO A 32 3.70 -9.15 -4.05
C PRO A 32 4.77 -8.53 -3.15
N VAL A 33 4.70 -7.22 -2.92
CA VAL A 33 5.60 -6.49 -2.01
C VAL A 33 5.49 -7.06 -0.59
N GLU A 34 4.29 -7.15 -0.03
CA GLU A 34 4.07 -7.75 1.29
C GLU A 34 4.59 -9.19 1.40
N LYS A 35 4.42 -9.99 0.35
CA LYS A 35 4.94 -11.36 0.30
C LYS A 35 6.47 -11.39 0.36
N LEU A 36 7.14 -10.53 -0.41
CA LEU A 36 8.59 -10.43 -0.42
C LEU A 36 9.14 -9.97 0.94
N TYR A 37 8.46 -9.03 1.59
CA TYR A 37 8.81 -8.60 2.94
C TYR A 37 8.74 -9.76 3.96
N LYS A 38 7.68 -10.57 3.91
CA LYS A 38 7.55 -11.77 4.78
C LYS A 38 8.67 -12.80 4.50
N THR A 39 9.06 -12.97 3.24
CA THR A 39 10.22 -13.80 2.89
C THR A 39 11.52 -13.25 3.50
N LYS A 40 11.76 -11.94 3.40
CA LYS A 40 12.92 -11.27 4.03
C LYS A 40 12.95 -11.52 5.54
N GLN A 41 11.84 -11.29 6.24
CA GLN A 41 11.74 -11.54 7.69
C GLN A 41 12.01 -13.00 8.07
N THR A 42 11.54 -13.94 7.26
CA THR A 42 11.80 -15.37 7.48
C THR A 42 13.30 -15.67 7.36
N GLN A 43 13.98 -15.09 6.37
CA GLN A 43 15.43 -15.25 6.20
C GLN A 43 16.24 -14.56 7.30
N GLU A 44 15.83 -13.38 7.78
CA GLU A 44 16.43 -12.73 8.95
C GLU A 44 16.39 -13.64 10.18
N ASN A 45 15.26 -14.32 10.41
CA ASN A 45 15.12 -15.30 11.49
C ASN A 45 16.07 -16.51 11.30
N HIS A 46 16.25 -17.01 10.08
CA HIS A 46 17.20 -18.09 9.81
C HIS A 46 18.65 -17.68 10.07
N VAL A 47 19.04 -16.48 9.62
CA VAL A 47 20.36 -15.90 9.86
C VAL A 47 20.62 -15.76 11.36
N ASN A 48 19.66 -15.21 12.12
CA ASN A 48 19.81 -15.05 13.56
C ASN A 48 19.97 -16.39 14.30
N ARG A 49 19.12 -17.37 14.00
CA ARG A 49 19.19 -18.70 14.63
C ARG A 49 20.52 -19.42 14.35
N THR A 50 20.99 -19.35 13.10
CA THR A 50 22.24 -20.01 12.71
C THR A 50 23.46 -19.28 13.28
N ARG A 51 23.41 -17.94 13.40
CA ARG A 51 24.41 -17.14 14.11
C ARG A 51 24.51 -17.53 15.58
N GLU A 52 23.39 -17.58 16.30
CA GLU A 52 23.35 -17.95 17.72
C GLU A 52 23.93 -19.35 17.96
N LYS A 53 23.63 -20.31 17.08
CA LYS A 53 24.16 -21.67 17.14
C LYS A 53 25.68 -21.69 16.92
N TYR A 54 26.16 -20.97 15.91
CA TYR A 54 27.59 -20.85 15.63
C TYR A 54 28.35 -20.21 16.80
N GLU A 55 27.85 -19.08 17.32
CA GLU A 55 28.44 -18.39 18.48
C GLU A 55 28.46 -19.30 19.73
N SER A 56 27.37 -20.03 20.00
CA SER A 56 27.30 -20.99 21.11
C SER A 56 28.34 -22.11 21.00
N ASP A 57 28.54 -22.66 19.79
CA ASP A 57 29.50 -23.72 19.58
C ASP A 57 30.95 -23.23 19.67
N CYS A 58 31.25 -22.00 19.22
CA CYS A 58 32.54 -21.35 19.44
C CYS A 58 32.87 -21.19 20.94
N ILE A 59 31.88 -20.77 21.75
CA ILE A 59 32.04 -20.66 23.21
C ILE A 59 32.36 -22.03 23.83
N LYS A 60 31.66 -23.09 23.42
CA LYS A 60 31.91 -24.46 23.89
C LYS A 60 33.31 -24.96 23.50
N ILE A 61 33.77 -24.68 22.28
CA ILE A 61 35.14 -25.02 21.85
C ILE A 61 36.17 -24.35 22.76
N ASN A 62 36.02 -23.05 23.03
CA ASN A 62 36.93 -22.31 23.90
C ASN A 62 36.94 -22.90 25.33
N ALA A 63 35.75 -23.23 25.86
CA ALA A 63 35.62 -23.84 27.18
C ALA A 63 36.31 -25.22 27.25
N PHE A 64 36.07 -26.10 26.28
CA PHE A 64 36.73 -27.42 26.24
C PHE A 64 38.23 -27.31 25.99
N THR A 65 38.68 -26.35 25.17
CA THR A 65 40.12 -26.11 24.96
C THR A 65 40.81 -25.66 26.25
N GLY A 66 40.18 -24.75 27.01
CA GLY A 66 40.66 -24.36 28.33
C GLY A 66 40.69 -25.54 29.31
N GLN A 67 39.65 -26.38 29.29
CA GLN A 67 39.58 -27.57 30.15
C GLN A 67 40.63 -28.63 29.79
N SER A 68 40.96 -28.83 28.50
CA SER A 68 42.02 -29.78 28.10
C SER A 68 43.39 -29.44 28.69
N ALA A 69 43.66 -28.17 28.97
CA ALA A 69 44.92 -27.76 29.61
C ALA A 69 45.03 -28.22 31.07
N LEU A 70 43.93 -28.65 31.70
CA LEU A 70 43.84 -28.96 33.13
C LEU A 70 43.62 -30.46 33.43
N VAL A 71 43.39 -31.29 32.41
CA VAL A 71 43.08 -32.73 32.57
C VAL A 71 44.08 -33.60 31.81
N GLN A 72 44.23 -34.86 32.22
CA GLN A 72 45.19 -35.79 31.62
C GLN A 72 44.62 -37.22 31.52
N GLY A 73 45.30 -38.08 30.75
CA GLY A 73 44.95 -39.49 30.59
C GLY A 73 43.56 -39.69 29.96
N ARG A 74 42.80 -40.67 30.46
CA ARG A 74 41.52 -41.09 29.86
C ARG A 74 40.46 -39.99 29.82
N GLU A 75 40.52 -39.01 30.73
CA GLU A 75 39.61 -37.86 30.71
C GLU A 75 39.96 -36.88 29.58
N LEU A 76 41.25 -36.68 29.33
CA LEU A 76 41.74 -35.86 28.22
C LEU A 76 41.34 -36.46 26.86
N ASP A 77 41.50 -37.78 26.69
CA ASP A 77 41.11 -38.48 25.45
C ASP A 77 39.61 -38.30 25.15
N LYS A 78 38.75 -38.42 26.17
CA LYS A 78 37.31 -38.18 26.04
C LYS A 78 37.00 -36.74 25.64
N LEU A 79 37.75 -35.77 26.17
CA LEU A 79 37.57 -34.35 25.87
C LEU A 79 37.99 -34.02 24.44
N HIS A 80 39.13 -34.57 23.98
CA HIS A 80 39.59 -34.42 22.59
C HIS A 80 38.58 -34.94 21.59
N LEU A 81 37.98 -36.11 21.85
CA LEU A 81 36.95 -36.68 20.97
C LEU A 81 35.69 -35.79 20.88
N LYS A 82 35.32 -35.11 21.98
CA LYS A 82 34.21 -34.13 21.98
C LYS A 82 34.58 -32.87 21.22
N LEU A 83 35.81 -32.37 21.38
CA LEU A 83 36.33 -31.22 20.66
C LEU A 83 36.34 -31.45 19.15
N GLU A 84 36.82 -32.60 18.69
CA GLU A 84 36.87 -32.95 17.27
C GLU A 84 35.47 -32.95 16.64
N LYS A 85 34.50 -33.63 17.27
CA LYS A 85 33.10 -33.62 16.82
C LYS A 85 32.48 -32.23 16.79
N LEU A 86 32.78 -31.41 17.79
CA LEU A 86 32.26 -30.04 17.87
C LEU A 86 32.89 -29.15 16.79
N GLN A 87 34.19 -29.31 16.51
CA GLN A 87 34.88 -28.60 15.43
C GLN A 87 34.31 -28.94 14.05
N GLU A 88 33.98 -30.20 13.79
CA GLU A 88 33.26 -30.59 12.56
C GLU A 88 31.88 -29.92 12.48
N THR A 89 31.14 -29.95 13.59
CA THR A 89 29.80 -29.33 13.67
C THR A 89 29.86 -27.81 13.42
N VAL A 90 30.86 -27.11 13.96
CA VAL A 90 31.07 -25.68 13.74
C VAL A 90 31.32 -25.37 12.27
N LYS A 91 32.16 -26.16 11.58
CA LYS A 91 32.40 -25.97 10.14
C LYS A 91 31.14 -26.12 9.30
N ILE A 92 30.22 -27.02 9.71
CA ILE A 92 28.93 -27.19 9.04
C ILE A 92 28.04 -25.97 9.31
N ASN A 93 27.90 -25.57 10.57
CA ASN A 93 27.07 -24.41 10.96
C ASN A 93 27.59 -23.10 10.35
N GLU A 94 28.91 -22.93 10.21
CA GLU A 94 29.53 -21.76 9.57
C GLU A 94 29.14 -21.67 8.09
N ARG A 95 29.21 -22.80 7.36
CA ARG A 95 28.76 -22.86 5.95
C ARG A 95 27.28 -22.57 5.83
N GLU A 96 26.46 -23.14 6.71
CA GLU A 96 25.01 -22.92 6.73
C GLU A 96 24.68 -21.44 7.01
N PHE A 97 25.31 -20.85 8.02
CA PHE A 97 25.18 -19.42 8.34
C PHE A 97 25.59 -18.55 7.14
N SER A 98 26.75 -18.81 6.52
CA SER A 98 27.20 -18.07 5.34
C SER A 98 26.20 -18.17 4.18
N ASN A 99 25.55 -19.32 3.98
CA ASN A 99 24.55 -19.50 2.92
C ASN A 99 23.28 -18.68 3.22
N PHE A 100 22.79 -18.69 4.46
CA PHE A 100 21.63 -17.88 4.84
C PHE A 100 21.92 -16.38 4.77
N VAL A 101 23.13 -15.94 5.14
CA VAL A 101 23.54 -14.53 5.02
C VAL A 101 23.52 -14.09 3.55
N ARG A 102 24.06 -14.91 2.63
CA ARG A 102 24.02 -14.61 1.18
C ARG A 102 22.59 -14.52 0.66
N ALA A 103 21.74 -15.51 1.01
CA ALA A 103 20.34 -15.51 0.60
C ALA A 103 19.57 -14.29 1.13
N LEU A 104 19.80 -13.89 2.39
CA LEU A 104 19.20 -12.69 2.97
C LEU A 104 19.69 -11.42 2.25
N SER A 105 20.97 -11.33 1.93
CA SER A 105 21.54 -10.19 1.20
C SER A 105 20.87 -10.01 -0.17
N ASP A 106 20.70 -11.10 -0.92
CA ASP A 106 20.05 -11.06 -2.23
C ASP A 106 18.59 -10.65 -2.13
N THR A 107 17.84 -11.23 -1.19
CA THR A 107 16.43 -10.88 -0.96
C THR A 107 16.28 -9.44 -0.47
N THR A 108 17.20 -8.95 0.37
CA THR A 108 17.18 -7.57 0.86
C THR A 108 17.38 -6.59 -0.29
N ARG A 109 18.38 -6.80 -1.14
CA ARG A 109 18.58 -5.95 -2.33
C ARG A 109 17.35 -5.94 -3.23
N LYS A 110 16.72 -7.10 -3.44
CA LYS A 110 15.47 -7.19 -4.21
C LYS A 110 14.35 -6.42 -3.53
N TRP A 111 14.16 -6.61 -2.23
CA TRP A 111 13.15 -5.92 -1.44
C TRP A 111 13.30 -4.40 -1.53
N ASP A 112 14.52 -3.87 -1.39
CA ASP A 112 14.75 -2.43 -1.42
C ASP A 112 14.38 -1.81 -2.78
N GLY A 113 14.68 -2.51 -3.88
CA GLY A 113 14.30 -2.08 -5.23
C GLY A 113 12.78 -2.11 -5.47
N GLU A 114 12.13 -3.21 -5.10
CA GLU A 114 10.66 -3.37 -5.22
C GLU A 114 9.92 -2.39 -4.31
N TRP A 115 10.42 -2.16 -3.09
CA TRP A 115 9.84 -1.22 -2.14
C TRP A 115 9.94 0.22 -2.65
N LYS A 116 11.09 0.62 -3.19
CA LYS A 116 11.23 1.94 -3.82
C LYS A 116 10.23 2.11 -4.97
N THR A 117 10.17 1.14 -5.87
CA THR A 117 9.23 1.17 -7.01
C THR A 117 7.78 1.26 -6.54
N PHE A 118 7.43 0.54 -5.48
CA PHE A 118 6.11 0.62 -4.85
C PHE A 118 5.83 2.01 -4.26
N CYS A 119 6.80 2.65 -3.60
CA CYS A 119 6.66 4.01 -3.09
C CYS A 119 6.43 5.02 -4.23
N ASP A 120 7.21 4.93 -5.31
CA ASP A 120 7.07 5.81 -6.47
C ASP A 120 5.65 5.67 -7.07
N GLN A 121 5.16 4.44 -7.23
CA GLN A 121 3.80 4.18 -7.72
C GLN A 121 2.70 4.65 -6.75
N CYS A 122 2.93 4.55 -5.43
CA CYS A 122 2.00 5.10 -4.45
C CYS A 122 1.91 6.63 -4.55
N GLN A 123 3.03 7.30 -4.83
CA GLN A 123 3.05 8.73 -5.04
C GLN A 123 2.25 9.11 -6.30
N ASP A 124 2.51 8.43 -7.42
CA ASP A 124 1.77 8.67 -8.68
C ASP A 124 0.25 8.51 -8.49
N LEU A 125 -0.17 7.51 -7.71
CA LEU A 125 -1.60 7.29 -7.40
C LEU A 125 -2.19 8.40 -6.52
N GLU A 126 -1.41 8.96 -5.61
CA GLU A 126 -1.89 10.05 -4.76
C GLU A 126 -2.00 11.36 -5.55
N ASP A 127 -1.04 11.63 -6.44
CA ASP A 127 -1.11 12.76 -7.36
C ASP A 127 -2.36 12.64 -8.27
N GLU A 128 -2.59 11.46 -8.85
CA GLU A 128 -3.78 11.19 -9.67
C GLU A 128 -5.07 11.28 -8.85
N ARG A 129 -5.08 10.86 -7.57
CA ARG A 129 -6.24 11.00 -6.67
C ARG A 129 -6.60 12.47 -6.46
N ILE A 130 -5.59 13.30 -6.19
CA ILE A 130 -5.79 14.73 -5.93
C ILE A 130 -6.38 15.41 -7.16
N GLU A 131 -5.80 15.16 -8.34
CA GLU A 131 -6.27 15.74 -9.59
C GLU A 131 -7.69 15.26 -9.94
N PHE A 132 -7.94 13.96 -9.84
CA PHE A 132 -9.28 13.38 -10.04
C PHE A 132 -10.33 14.03 -9.12
N MET A 133 -10.04 14.14 -7.82
CA MET A 133 -10.99 14.71 -6.87
C MET A 133 -11.29 16.17 -7.16
N LYS A 134 -10.27 16.94 -7.54
CA LYS A 134 -10.44 18.34 -7.93
C LYS A 134 -11.37 18.47 -9.14
N ASP A 135 -11.11 17.70 -10.20
CA ASP A 135 -11.90 17.76 -11.43
C ASP A 135 -13.33 17.27 -11.23
N ASN A 136 -13.50 16.21 -10.44
CA ASN A 136 -14.83 15.67 -10.13
C ASN A 136 -15.67 16.66 -9.32
N MET A 137 -15.06 17.33 -8.33
CA MET A 137 -15.74 18.39 -7.56
C MET A 137 -16.03 19.63 -8.40
N TRP A 138 -15.14 19.98 -9.34
CA TRP A 138 -15.38 21.05 -10.30
C TRP A 138 -16.60 20.76 -11.19
N ASN A 139 -16.70 19.53 -11.72
CA ASN A 139 -17.84 19.09 -12.52
C ASN A 139 -19.15 19.09 -11.72
N TYR A 140 -19.08 18.69 -10.45
CA TYR A 140 -20.22 18.80 -9.54
C TYR A 140 -20.69 20.24 -9.40
N ALA A 141 -19.79 21.18 -9.12
CA ALA A 141 -20.14 22.60 -8.98
C ALA A 141 -20.80 23.15 -10.25
N ASN A 142 -20.22 22.86 -11.43
CA ASN A 142 -20.79 23.28 -12.71
C ASN A 142 -22.19 22.72 -12.97
N SER A 143 -22.42 21.45 -12.61
CA SER A 143 -23.72 20.80 -12.76
C SER A 143 -24.80 21.50 -11.94
N ILE A 144 -24.47 21.88 -10.70
CA ILE A 144 -25.39 22.64 -9.83
C ILE A 144 -25.60 24.06 -10.35
N SER A 145 -24.53 24.76 -10.74
CA SER A 145 -24.63 26.12 -11.30
C SER A 145 -25.53 26.17 -12.54
N THR A 146 -25.48 25.15 -13.40
CA THR A 146 -26.34 25.04 -14.58
C THR A 146 -27.83 25.02 -14.20
N VAL A 147 -28.20 24.28 -13.15
CA VAL A 147 -29.58 24.26 -12.66
C VAL A 147 -29.97 25.58 -12.05
N CYS A 148 -29.10 26.23 -11.27
CA CYS A 148 -29.39 27.55 -10.71
C CYS A 148 -29.69 28.60 -11.80
N VAL A 149 -28.95 28.59 -12.92
CA VAL A 149 -29.22 29.48 -14.06
C VAL A 149 -30.58 29.16 -14.69
N SER A 150 -30.87 27.87 -14.93
CA SER A 150 -32.16 27.45 -15.49
C SER A 150 -33.35 27.83 -14.58
N ASP A 151 -33.18 27.75 -13.27
CA ASP A 151 -34.20 28.14 -12.30
C ASP A 151 -34.41 29.67 -12.29
N ASP A 152 -33.32 30.45 -12.37
CA ASP A 152 -33.40 31.91 -12.48
C ASP A 152 -34.11 32.36 -13.77
N GLU A 153 -33.76 31.76 -14.92
CA GLU A 153 -34.43 32.00 -16.19
C GLU A 153 -35.93 31.66 -16.13
N SER A 154 -36.30 30.60 -15.40
CA SER A 154 -37.69 30.20 -15.21
C SER A 154 -38.45 31.21 -14.35
N CYS A 155 -37.82 31.74 -13.30
CA CYS A 155 -38.38 32.82 -12.48
C CYS A 155 -38.55 34.11 -13.29
N GLU A 156 -37.62 34.43 -14.18
CA GLU A 156 -37.71 35.61 -15.04
C GLU A 156 -38.85 35.51 -16.05
N LYS A 157 -39.08 34.33 -16.65
CA LYS A 157 -40.25 34.10 -17.53
C LYS A 157 -41.57 34.38 -16.81
N ILE A 158 -41.68 34.04 -15.53
CA ILE A 158 -42.87 34.35 -14.71
C ILE A 158 -43.00 35.87 -14.52
N ARG A 159 -41.91 36.58 -14.19
CA ARG A 159 -41.93 38.05 -14.05
C ARG A 159 -42.40 38.74 -15.32
N ILE A 160 -41.81 38.38 -16.46
CA ILE A 160 -42.18 38.92 -17.78
C ILE A 160 -43.66 38.64 -18.10
N ALA A 161 -44.15 37.43 -17.81
CA ALA A 161 -45.56 37.10 -18.04
C ALA A 161 -46.50 37.98 -17.19
N LEU A 162 -46.14 38.26 -15.93
CA LEU A 162 -46.91 39.14 -15.05
C LEU A 162 -46.88 40.60 -15.53
N GLU A 163 -45.73 41.08 -16.01
CA GLU A 163 -45.59 42.43 -16.58
C GLU A 163 -46.44 42.64 -17.83
N SER A 164 -46.76 41.57 -18.56
CA SER A 164 -47.62 41.64 -19.75
C SER A 164 -49.11 41.81 -19.45
N ILE A 165 -49.51 41.72 -18.17
CA ILE A 165 -50.90 41.87 -17.75
C ILE A 165 -51.27 43.35 -17.72
N ASP A 166 -52.20 43.74 -18.58
CA ASP A 166 -52.77 45.08 -18.62
C ASP A 166 -54.14 45.09 -17.95
N ILE A 167 -54.22 45.67 -16.76
CA ILE A 167 -55.44 45.70 -15.95
C ILE A 167 -56.59 46.40 -16.67
N GLU A 168 -56.33 47.48 -17.41
CA GLU A 168 -57.39 48.23 -18.10
C GLU A 168 -58.01 47.38 -19.20
N ARG A 169 -57.15 46.70 -19.97
CA ARG A 169 -57.57 45.80 -21.05
C ARG A 169 -58.30 44.56 -20.52
N GLU A 170 -57.85 43.98 -19.41
CA GLU A 170 -58.54 42.85 -18.77
C GLU A 170 -59.94 43.25 -18.27
N ILE A 171 -60.10 44.45 -17.69
CA ILE A 171 -61.41 44.98 -17.28
C ILE A 171 -62.31 45.21 -18.50
N GLU A 172 -61.77 45.77 -19.59
CA GLU A 172 -62.51 45.95 -20.83
C GLU A 172 -63.01 44.62 -21.40
N TYR A 173 -62.17 43.58 -21.41
CA TYR A 173 -62.58 42.24 -21.83
C TYR A 173 -63.70 41.68 -20.96
N PHE A 174 -63.60 41.85 -19.64
CA PHE A 174 -64.63 41.38 -18.69
C PHE A 174 -65.99 42.07 -18.87
N VAL A 175 -66.02 43.39 -19.14
CA VAL A 175 -67.28 44.11 -19.38
C VAL A 175 -67.91 43.74 -20.72
N ARG A 176 -67.09 43.35 -21.71
CA ARG A 176 -67.54 42.95 -23.05
C ARG A 176 -68.00 41.50 -23.15
N SER A 177 -67.67 40.65 -22.18
CA SER A 177 -68.14 39.26 -22.06
C SER A 177 -69.50 39.16 -21.38
#